data_AF-A0A7S2DE13-F1
#
_entry.id   AF-A0A7S2DE13-F1
#
_cell.length_a   1.000
_cell.length_b   1.000
_cell.length_c   1.000
_cell.angle_alpha   90.00
_cell.angle_beta   90.00
_cell.angle_gamma   90.00
#
_symmetry.space_group_name_H-M   'P 1'
#
loop_
_entity.id
_entity.type
_entity.pdbx_description
1 polymer ?
#
loop_
_entity_poly.entity_id
_entity_poly.type
_entity_poly.pdbx_seq_one_letter_code
_entity_poly.pdbx_strand_id
1 'polypeptide(L)'
;RKGARAALQFYPETAGQVEMITAAALRCGFGGGLVVDYPHSTKAKKHFLVIYAGMSGDRPQQIPQGLQGDDEEGQRGSVAVGGRERGPRGRKGQVTYKDRVLDKKEHQRRQGLTVRKDTKYTARPRKGKF
;
A
#
# COMPACT_ATOMS: atom_id res chain seq x y z
N ARG A 1 8.90 22.06 -4.24
CA ARG A 1 7.88 22.72 -5.12
C ARG A 1 6.93 23.49 -4.21
N LYS A 2 6.51 24.70 -4.58
CA LYS A 2 5.49 25.45 -3.82
C LYS A 2 4.16 24.69 -3.88
N GLY A 3 3.48 24.52 -2.75
CA GLY A 3 2.25 23.73 -2.63
C GLY A 3 2.43 22.21 -2.55
N ALA A 4 3.67 21.71 -2.37
CA ALA A 4 3.89 20.28 -2.17
C ALA A 4 3.24 19.82 -0.85
N ARG A 5 2.68 18.60 -0.83
CA ARG A 5 2.03 18.00 0.34
C ARG A 5 2.74 16.69 0.67
N ALA A 6 2.88 16.39 1.96
CA ALA A 6 3.37 15.09 2.42
C ALA A 6 2.54 14.62 3.60
N ALA A 7 2.36 13.30 3.69
CA ALA A 7 1.74 12.62 4.83
C ALA A 7 2.73 11.57 5.32
N LEU A 8 3.15 11.70 6.58
CA LEU A 8 4.18 10.86 7.19
C LEU A 8 3.54 10.07 8.31
N GLN A 9 3.45 8.75 8.14
CA GLN A 9 2.97 7.86 9.20
C GLN A 9 4.12 7.54 10.16
N PHE A 10 3.90 7.68 11.46
CA PHE A 10 4.88 7.35 12.48
C PHE A 10 4.23 6.82 13.76
N TYR A 11 5.03 6.19 14.62
CA TYR A 11 4.61 5.60 15.89
C TYR A 11 5.46 6.18 17.02
N PRO A 12 5.02 7.30 17.63
CA PRO A 12 5.71 7.92 18.75
C PRO A 12 5.54 7.07 20.02
N GLU A 13 6.56 7.03 20.86
CA GLU A 13 6.51 6.38 22.17
C GLU A 13 5.85 7.30 23.21
N THR A 14 6.12 8.61 23.13
CA THR A 14 5.67 9.61 24.11
C THR A 14 5.01 10.80 23.43
N ALA A 15 4.04 11.44 24.10
CA ALA A 15 3.40 12.66 23.61
C ALA A 15 4.41 13.78 23.30
N GLY A 16 5.47 13.92 24.10
CA GLY A 16 6.54 14.90 23.83
C GLY A 16 7.29 14.68 22.51
N GLN A 17 7.37 13.43 22.00
CA GLN A 17 7.95 13.16 20.67
C GLN A 17 7.05 13.69 19.55
N VAL A 18 5.73 13.62 19.74
CA VAL A 18 4.76 14.20 18.80
C VAL A 18 4.92 15.71 18.74
N GLU A 19 4.98 16.37 19.90
CA GLU A 19 5.18 17.81 20.01
C GLU A 19 6.52 18.25 19.40
N MET A 20 7.60 17.50 19.65
CA MET A 20 8.91 17.77 19.06
C MET A 20 8.87 17.75 17.53
N ILE A 21 8.21 16.74 16.95
CA ILE A 21 8.10 16.60 15.49
C ILE A 21 7.21 17.70 14.90
N THR A 22 6.06 18.00 15.51
CA THR A 22 5.17 19.06 15.01
C THR A 22 5.82 20.44 15.13
N ALA A 23 6.50 20.72 16.24
CA ALA A 23 7.26 21.96 16.43
C ALA A 23 8.41 22.10 15.43
N ALA A 24 9.11 21.00 15.11
CA ALA A 24 10.13 21.01 14.05
C ALA A 24 9.53 21.34 12.68
N ALA A 25 8.39 20.74 12.33
CA ALA A 25 7.71 21.02 11.06
C ALA A 25 7.29 22.50 10.94
N LEU A 26 6.72 23.07 12.01
CA LEU A 26 6.34 24.49 12.06
C LEU A 26 7.55 25.41 11.93
N ARG A 27 8.66 25.11 12.62
CA ARG A 27 9.92 25.88 12.52
C ARG A 27 10.50 25.86 11.11
N CYS A 28 10.35 24.76 10.38
CA CYS A 28 10.76 24.66 8.98
C CYS A 28 9.82 25.39 8.01
N GLY A 29 8.74 26.02 8.49
CA GLY A 29 7.78 26.74 7.66
C GLY A 29 6.80 25.82 6.94
N PHE A 30 6.63 24.57 7.41
CA PHE A 30 5.54 23.72 6.96
C PHE A 30 4.26 24.11 7.71
N GLY A 31 3.14 24.20 6.99
CA GLY A 31 1.81 24.20 7.60
C GLY A 31 1.22 22.80 7.66
N GLY A 32 0.03 22.70 8.26
CA GLY A 32 -0.71 21.44 8.38
C GLY A 32 -0.94 21.05 9.83
N GLY A 33 -0.96 19.75 10.11
CA GLY A 33 -1.25 19.24 11.45
C GLY A 33 -1.12 17.73 11.60
N LEU A 34 -1.45 17.26 12.80
CA LEU A 34 -1.45 15.84 13.16
C LEU A 34 -2.85 15.26 12.95
N VAL A 35 -2.92 14.12 12.26
CA VAL A 35 -4.13 13.32 12.09
C VAL A 35 -3.92 11.99 12.80
N VAL A 36 -4.88 11.60 13.64
CA VAL A 36 -4.83 10.34 14.39
C VAL A 36 -6.02 9.48 13.98
N ASP A 37 -5.72 8.32 13.41
CA ASP A 37 -6.73 7.29 13.17
C ASP A 37 -6.91 6.44 14.42
N TYR A 38 -8.16 6.06 14.68
CA TYR A 38 -8.59 5.25 15.82
C TYR A 38 -8.03 5.78 17.16
N PRO A 39 -8.39 7.03 17.55
CA PRO A 39 -7.80 7.67 18.74
C PRO A 39 -8.05 6.90 20.04
N HIS A 40 -9.14 6.11 20.10
CA HIS A 40 -9.52 5.31 21.26
C HIS A 40 -8.92 3.90 21.29
N SER A 41 -8.34 3.41 20.18
CA SER A 41 -7.68 2.09 20.15
C SER A 41 -6.19 2.24 20.45
N THR A 42 -5.61 1.40 21.30
CA THR A 42 -4.14 1.35 21.49
C THR A 42 -3.45 0.49 20.42
N LYS A 43 -4.14 -0.53 19.90
CA LYS A 43 -3.63 -1.46 18.88
C LYS A 43 -3.70 -0.88 17.47
N ALA A 44 -4.80 -0.19 17.15
CA ALA A 44 -5.07 0.32 15.80
C ALA A 44 -4.65 1.79 15.60
N LYS A 45 -4.17 2.47 16.65
CA LYS A 45 -3.76 3.88 16.58
C LYS A 45 -2.70 4.09 15.52
N LYS A 46 -2.90 5.07 14.63
CA LYS A 46 -1.89 5.50 13.67
C LYS A 46 -1.80 7.03 13.69
N HIS A 47 -0.58 7.53 13.80
CA HIS A 47 -0.32 8.97 13.74
C HIS A 47 0.18 9.33 12.35
N PHE A 48 -0.40 10.38 11.78
CA PHE A 48 -0.01 10.94 10.49
C PHE A 48 0.32 12.42 10.67
N LEU A 49 1.56 12.79 10.35
CA LEU A 49 1.95 14.18 10.20
C LEU A 49 1.65 14.61 8.76
N VAL A 50 0.64 15.46 8.59
CA VAL A 50 0.22 15.98 7.28
C VAL A 50 0.76 17.39 7.13
N ILE A 51 1.72 17.58 6.23
CA ILE A 51 2.44 18.85 6.03
C ILE A 51 2.31 19.40 4.61
N TYR A 52 2.37 20.71 4.52
CA TYR A 52 2.29 21.47 3.27
C TYR A 52 3.47 22.44 3.16
N ALA A 53 4.15 22.44 2.02
CA ALA A 53 5.33 23.28 1.77
C ALA A 53 4.96 24.53 0.97
N GLY A 54 5.42 25.69 1.44
CA GLY A 54 5.30 26.95 0.71
C GLY A 54 3.86 27.48 0.67
N MET A 55 3.27 27.74 1.84
CA MET A 55 2.01 28.50 1.95
C MET A 55 2.15 29.84 1.24
N SER A 56 1.54 29.92 0.07
CA SER A 56 1.17 31.19 -0.57
C SER A 56 -0.29 31.39 -0.18
N GLY A 57 -0.54 32.38 0.68
CA GLY A 57 -1.86 32.61 1.28
C GLY A 57 -2.94 32.72 0.22
N ASP A 58 -3.90 31.79 0.25
CA ASP A 58 -5.29 31.97 -0.23
C ASP A 58 -6.10 30.66 -0.21
N ARG A 59 -5.45 29.50 -0.05
CA ARG A 59 -6.18 28.22 -0.06
C ARG A 59 -6.55 27.79 1.36
N PRO A 60 -7.84 27.59 1.69
CA PRO A 60 -8.22 26.92 2.92
C PRO A 60 -7.71 25.47 2.85
N GLN A 61 -6.59 25.20 3.52
CA GLN A 61 -6.01 23.86 3.57
C GLN A 61 -6.77 23.05 4.61
N GLN A 62 -7.76 22.29 4.14
CA GLN A 62 -8.46 21.33 4.98
C GLN A 62 -7.51 20.19 5.36
N ILE A 63 -7.32 20.00 6.66
CA ILE A 63 -6.61 18.84 7.22
C ILE A 63 -7.55 17.64 7.11
N PRO A 64 -7.09 16.48 6.60
CA PRO A 64 -7.90 15.27 6.57
C PRO A 64 -8.42 14.90 7.96
N GLN A 65 -9.67 14.46 8.05
CA GLN A 65 -10.23 13.95 9.29
C GLN A 65 -9.72 12.52 9.55
N GLY A 66 -9.33 12.24 10.78
CA GLY A 66 -8.89 10.89 11.18
C GLY A 66 -10.05 9.92 11.23
N LEU A 67 -9.76 8.64 10.95
CA LEU A 67 -10.75 7.57 10.94
C LEU A 67 -11.19 7.24 12.38
N GLN A 68 -12.51 7.17 12.63
CA GLN A 68 -13.13 6.71 13.88
C GLN A 68 -13.81 5.36 13.58
N GLY A 69 -13.78 4.40 14.52
CA GLY A 69 -14.15 2.97 14.34
C GLY A 69 -15.54 2.72 13.76
N ASP A 70 -15.97 1.50 13.42
CA ASP A 70 -15.45 0.13 13.52
C ASP A 70 -15.61 -0.49 12.12
N ASP A 71 -14.60 -1.22 11.64
CA ASP A 71 -14.72 -2.41 10.79
C ASP A 71 -13.42 -2.75 10.06
N GLU A 72 -13.09 -4.03 10.17
CA GLU A 72 -12.19 -4.84 9.36
C GLU A 72 -10.67 -4.52 9.40
N GLU A 73 -10.00 -5.29 10.27
CA GLU A 73 -8.62 -5.81 10.13
C GLU A 73 -8.28 -6.39 8.72
N GLY A 74 -9.20 -6.37 7.75
CA GLY A 74 -9.06 -6.87 6.38
C GLY A 74 -8.51 -5.87 5.35
N GLN A 75 -8.54 -4.55 5.60
CA GLN A 75 -8.07 -3.57 4.60
C GLN A 75 -6.68 -3.04 4.95
N ARG A 76 -5.68 -3.94 4.97
CA ARG A 76 -4.27 -3.56 4.81
C ARG A 76 -4.07 -3.04 3.38
N GLY A 77 -4.52 -1.82 3.12
CA GLY A 77 -4.10 -1.03 1.98
C GLY A 77 -2.62 -0.72 2.15
N SER A 78 -1.76 -1.60 1.66
CA SER A 78 -0.35 -1.27 1.45
C SER A 78 -0.30 -0.06 0.53
N VAL A 79 0.10 1.09 1.06
CA VAL A 79 0.44 2.27 0.27
C VAL A 79 1.52 1.87 -0.72
N ALA A 80 1.15 1.80 -2.00
CA ALA A 80 2.03 1.38 -3.07
C ALA A 80 3.02 2.52 -3.38
N VAL A 81 4.24 2.37 -2.89
CA VAL A 81 5.40 3.07 -3.46
C VAL A 81 5.66 2.42 -4.83
N GLY A 82 5.32 3.15 -5.89
CA GLY A 82 5.82 2.90 -7.25
C GLY A 82 5.20 1.74 -8.03
N GLY A 83 4.38 2.09 -9.03
CA GLY A 83 4.32 1.40 -10.31
C GLY A 83 3.72 -0.01 -10.35
N ARG A 84 2.45 -0.08 -10.77
CA ARG A 84 1.85 -1.02 -11.75
C ARG A 84 0.33 -0.95 -11.58
N GLU A 85 -0.36 -0.32 -12.53
CA GLU A 85 -1.81 -0.39 -12.63
C GLU A 85 -2.22 -1.87 -12.68
N ARG A 86 -2.82 -2.35 -11.59
CA ARG A 86 -3.51 -3.64 -11.58
C ARG A 86 -4.97 -3.31 -11.83
N GLY A 87 -5.43 -3.63 -13.04
CA GLY A 87 -6.83 -3.54 -13.43
C GLY A 87 -7.77 -4.26 -12.46
N PRO A 88 -9.09 -4.01 -12.59
CA PRO A 88 -10.08 -4.38 -11.58
C PRO A 88 -10.02 -5.88 -11.25
N ARG A 89 -9.95 -6.17 -9.96
CA ARG A 89 -9.97 -7.53 -9.40
C ARG A 89 -11.34 -8.18 -9.65
N GLY A 90 -11.53 -8.73 -10.84
CA GLY A 90 -12.48 -9.81 -11.03
C GLY A 90 -12.08 -10.96 -10.10
N ARG A 91 -13.04 -11.55 -9.39
CA ARG A 91 -12.88 -12.77 -8.57
C ARG A 91 -12.22 -13.85 -9.42
N LYS A 92 -10.88 -13.91 -9.45
CA LYS A 92 -10.16 -14.95 -10.17
C LYS A 92 -10.21 -16.20 -9.32
N GLY A 93 -10.84 -17.23 -9.89
CA GLY A 93 -10.85 -18.58 -9.34
C GLY A 93 -9.45 -19.01 -8.92
N GLN A 94 -9.40 -19.87 -7.91
CA GLN A 94 -8.18 -20.43 -7.33
C GLN A 94 -7.24 -20.90 -8.45
N VAL A 95 -6.06 -20.27 -8.58
CA VAL A 95 -5.08 -20.62 -9.62
C VAL A 95 -4.70 -22.08 -9.44
N THR A 96 -5.01 -22.92 -10.42
CA THR A 96 -4.73 -24.35 -10.33
C THR A 96 -3.26 -24.63 -10.62
N TYR A 97 -2.75 -25.79 -10.18
CA TYR A 97 -1.38 -26.22 -10.50
C TYR A 97 -1.11 -26.21 -12.02
N LYS A 98 -2.12 -26.57 -12.82
CA LYS A 98 -2.04 -26.56 -14.28
C LYS A 98 -1.83 -25.15 -14.83
N ASP A 99 -2.52 -24.16 -14.29
CA ASP A 99 -2.39 -22.76 -14.72
C ASP A 99 -0.97 -22.25 -14.48
N ARG A 100 -0.39 -22.57 -13.31
CA ARG A 100 1.00 -22.19 -13.00
C ARG A 100 2.02 -22.82 -13.96
N VAL A 101 1.77 -24.04 -14.42
CA VAL A 101 2.65 -24.72 -15.40
C VAL A 101 2.54 -24.06 -16.78
N LEU A 102 1.35 -23.64 -17.19
CA LEU A 102 1.13 -22.96 -18.46
C LEU A 102 1.77 -21.56 -18.46
N ASP A 103 1.55 -20.78 -17.40
CA ASP A 103 2.15 -19.44 -17.23
C ASP A 103 3.68 -19.51 -17.30
N LYS A 104 4.29 -20.51 -16.66
CA LYS A 104 5.74 -20.71 -16.68
C LYS A 104 6.26 -21.04 -18.08
N LYS A 105 5.56 -21.92 -18.81
CA LYS A 105 5.92 -22.23 -20.20
C LYS A 105 5.77 -21.02 -21.11
N GLU A 106 4.71 -20.24 -20.94
CA GLU A 106 4.50 -19.02 -21.73
C GLU A 106 5.61 -18.00 -21.47
N HIS A 107 5.98 -17.79 -20.21
CA HIS A 107 7.10 -16.92 -19.85
C HIS A 107 8.40 -17.35 -20.53
N GLN A 108 8.72 -18.65 -20.52
CA GLN A 108 9.90 -19.18 -21.20
C GLN A 108 9.83 -19.01 -22.73
N ARG A 109 8.65 -19.13 -23.35
CA ARG A 109 8.44 -18.83 -24.78
C ARG A 109 8.72 -17.37 -25.08
N ARG A 110 8.23 -16.44 -24.23
CA ARG A 110 8.50 -14.99 -24.39
C ARG A 110 9.99 -14.66 -24.27
N GLN A 111 10.75 -15.45 -23.50
CA GLN A 111 12.21 -15.34 -23.37
C GLN A 111 12.98 -16.01 -24.52
N GLY A 112 12.30 -16.58 -25.52
CA GLY A 112 12.95 -17.25 -26.66
C GLY A 112 13.59 -18.60 -26.33
N LEU A 113 13.30 -19.17 -25.15
CA LEU A 113 13.78 -20.49 -24.76
C LEU A 113 13.04 -21.58 -25.55
N THR A 114 13.71 -22.70 -25.81
CA THR A 114 13.08 -23.86 -26.45
C THR A 114 12.14 -24.55 -25.45
N VAL A 115 10.83 -24.36 -25.63
CA VAL A 115 9.78 -24.92 -24.74
C VAL A 115 8.93 -25.96 -25.48
N ARG A 116 8.68 -27.11 -24.85
CA ARG A 116 7.80 -28.16 -25.39
C ARG A 116 6.35 -27.66 -25.55
N LYS A 117 5.74 -27.93 -26.71
CA LYS A 117 4.33 -27.66 -27.01
C LYS A 117 3.40 -28.25 -25.93
N ASP A 118 2.27 -27.60 -25.72
CA ASP A 118 1.27 -28.08 -24.77
C ASP A 118 0.51 -29.27 -25.36
N THR A 119 0.32 -30.30 -24.54
CA THR A 119 -0.41 -31.51 -24.91
C THR A 119 -1.47 -31.80 -23.85
N LYS A 120 -2.39 -32.73 -24.13
CA LYS A 120 -3.38 -33.22 -23.14
C LYS A 120 -2.75 -33.79 -21.86
N TYR A 121 -1.45 -34.06 -21.87
CA TYR A 121 -0.70 -34.58 -20.73
C TYR A 121 0.08 -33.49 -19.96
N THR A 122 0.04 -32.21 -20.37
CA THR A 122 0.67 -31.11 -19.63
C THR A 122 0.05 -30.99 -18.25
N ALA A 123 0.90 -30.98 -17.20
CA ALA A 123 0.51 -30.90 -15.79
C ALA A 123 -0.44 -32.02 -15.30
N ARG A 124 -0.49 -33.16 -16.00
CA ARG A 124 -1.29 -34.32 -15.57
C ARG A 124 -0.62 -34.96 -14.33
N PRO A 125 -1.35 -35.19 -13.23
CA PRO A 125 -0.82 -35.90 -12.07
C PRO A 125 -0.44 -37.33 -12.46
N ARG A 126 0.71 -37.80 -11.98
CA ARG A 126 1.18 -39.17 -12.16
C ARG A 126 0.74 -40.01 -10.95
N LYS A 127 0.33 -41.25 -11.18
CA LYS A 127 0.02 -42.17 -10.07
C LYS A 127 1.33 -42.49 -9.34
N GLY A 128 1.30 -42.53 -8.01
CA GLY A 128 2.46 -42.77 -7.16
C GLY A 128 2.94 -44.22 -7.11
N LYS A 129 2.58 -45.06 -8.08
CA LYS A 129 3.08 -46.43 -8.22
C LYS A 129 3.79 -46.53 -9.56
N PHE A 130 5.05 -46.91 -9.51
CA PHE A 130 5.86 -47.32 -10.66
C PHE A 130 5.59 -48.79 -10.96
#